data_AF-F0X6I3-F1
#
_entry.id   AF-F0X6I3-F1
#
_cell.length_a   1.000
_cell.length_b   1.000
_cell.length_c   1.000
_cell.angle_alpha   90.00
_cell.angle_beta   90.00
_cell.angle_gamma   90.00
#
_symmetry.space_group_name_H-M   'P 1'
#
loop_
_entity.id
_entity.type
_entity.pdbx_description
1 polymer ?
#
loop_
_entity_poly.entity_id
_entity_poly.type
_entity_poly.pdbx_seq_one_letter_code
_entity_poly.pdbx_strand_id
1 'polypeptide(L)' 'MAERTQFRIIAKLLWAYDTTLLIDPVTGALVAPNLEAYNEGLIAVLKPFKVDFRLRSPEHKAVSFRDMEASMETLRKYE' A
#
# COMPACT_ATOMS: atom_id res chain seq x y z
N MET A 1 1.83 -5.91 19.35
CA MET A 1 0.64 -5.69 18.48
C MET A 1 1.00 -4.96 17.19
N ALA A 2 1.69 -3.81 17.25
CA ALA A 2 2.07 -3.01 16.08
C ALA A 2 2.93 -3.77 15.05
N GLU A 3 4.02 -4.38 15.50
CA GLU A 3 4.95 -5.13 14.63
C GLU A 3 4.24 -6.24 13.83
N ARG A 4 3.47 -7.11 14.51
CA ARG A 4 2.68 -8.17 13.85
C ARG A 4 1.72 -7.61 12.80
N THR A 5 1.14 -6.43 13.05
CA THR A 5 0.21 -5.78 12.14
C THR A 5 0.96 -5.24 10.93
N GLN A 6 2.06 -4.54 11.14
CA GLN A 6 2.94 -4.04 10.08
C GLN A 6 3.44 -5.20 9.20
N PHE A 7 3.95 -6.27 9.81
CA PHE A 7 4.43 -7.45 9.08
C PHE A 7 3.34 -8.03 8.18
N ARG A 8 2.12 -8.22 8.69
CA ARG A 8 1.00 -8.77 7.90
C ARG A 8 0.58 -7.84 6.77
N ILE A 9 0.54 -6.53 7.00
CA ILE A 9 0.19 -5.54 5.96
C ILE A 9 1.25 -5.58 4.85
N ILE A 10 2.53 -5.46 5.21
CA ILE A 10 3.63 -5.45 4.24
C ILE A 10 3.70 -6.77 3.48
N ALA A 11 3.57 -7.92 4.16
CA ALA A 11 3.59 -9.22 3.49
C ALA A 11 2.45 -9.36 2.46
N LYS A 12 1.23 -8.89 2.76
CA LYS A 12 0.11 -8.92 1.82
C LYS A 12 0.33 -8.00 0.62
N LEU A 13 0.86 -6.80 0.85
CA LEU A 13 1.20 -5.86 -0.23
C LEU A 13 2.26 -6.44 -1.16
N LEU A 14 3.35 -6.97 -0.59
CA LEU A 14 4.43 -7.60 -1.35
C LEU A 14 4.02 -8.89 -2.03
N TRP A 15 2.98 -9.58 -1.56
CA TRP A 15 2.44 -10.77 -2.22
C TRP A 15 1.56 -10.40 -3.42
N ALA A 16 0.65 -9.42 -3.28
CA ALA A 16 -0.34 -9.09 -4.29
C ALA A 16 0.13 -8.14 -5.39
N TYR A 17 1.11 -7.26 -5.10
CA TYR A 17 1.47 -6.16 -5.99
C TYR A 17 2.95 -6.14 -6.36
N ASP A 18 3.23 -5.77 -7.60
CA ASP A 18 4.50 -5.19 -8.00
C ASP A 18 4.45 -3.69 -7.73
N THR A 19 5.36 -3.24 -6.88
CA THR A 19 5.44 -1.83 -6.45
C THR A 19 6.65 -1.21 -7.10
N THR A 20 6.43 -0.20 -7.94
CA THR A 20 7.50 0.56 -8.60
C THR A 20 7.41 2.04 -8.26
N LEU A 21 8.54 2.73 -8.37
CA LEU A 21 8.52 4.19 -8.35
C LEU A 21 7.65 4.71 -9.50
N LEU A 22 6.99 5.84 -9.26
CA LEU A 22 6.23 6.51 -10.30
C LEU A 22 7.19 6.95 -11.41
N ILE A 23 6.79 6.72 -12.66
CA ILE A 23 7.47 7.28 -13.84
C ILE A 23 6.80 8.61 -14.19
N ASP A 24 7.57 9.68 -14.26
CA ASP A 24 7.08 10.98 -14.71
C ASP A 24 6.66 10.88 -16.20
N PRO A 25 5.40 11.19 -16.55
CA PRO A 25 4.91 11.04 -17.92
C PRO A 25 5.54 12.02 -18.91
N VAL A 26 6.14 13.12 -18.45
CA VAL A 26 6.80 14.13 -19.31
C VAL A 26 8.26 13.79 -19.53
N THR A 27 8.97 13.40 -18.48
CA THR A 27 10.43 13.19 -18.51
C THR A 27 10.85 11.73 -18.67
N GLY A 28 9.95 10.78 -18.39
CA GLY A 28 10.25 9.35 -18.35
C GLY A 28 11.14 8.93 -17.18
N ALA A 29 11.46 9.84 -16.26
CA ALA A 29 12.33 9.57 -15.12
C ALA A 29 11.57 8.96 -13.94
N LEU A 30 12.26 8.19 -13.11
CA LEU A 30 11.72 7.70 -11.83
C LEU A 30 11.61 8.87 -10.84
N VAL A 31 10.44 9.03 -10.24
CA VAL A 31 10.19 10.00 -9.18
C VAL A 31 10.51 9.35 -7.83
N ALA A 32 11.70 9.63 -7.30
CA ALA A 32 12.09 9.16 -5.97
C ALA A 32 11.36 9.96 -4.88
N PRO A 33 10.86 9.31 -3.81
CA PRO A 33 10.29 10.03 -2.67
C PRO A 33 11.37 10.80 -1.92
N ASN A 34 11.00 11.97 -1.38
CA ASN A 34 11.88 12.71 -0.47
C ASN A 34 11.87 12.03 0.91
N LEU A 35 13.01 11.43 1.28
CA LEU A 35 13.16 10.67 2.52
C LEU A 35 13.17 11.53 3.79
N GLU A 36 13.34 12.84 3.67
CA GLU A 36 13.37 13.81 4.79
C GLU A 36 12.07 14.59 4.93
N ALA A 37 11.09 14.36 4.05
CA ALA A 37 9.84 15.10 4.04
C ALA A 37 8.86 14.59 5.10
N TYR A 38 9.16 14.74 6.39
CA TYR A 38 8.26 14.34 7.47
C TYR A 38 7.22 15.43 7.81
N ASN A 39 6.10 14.99 8.36
CA ASN A 39 5.18 15.87 9.08
C ASN A 39 5.70 16.11 10.50
N GLU A 40 5.52 17.33 10.99
CA GLU A 40 5.83 17.70 12.37
C GLU A 40 4.67 17.26 13.29
N GLY A 41 4.99 16.74 14.47
CA GLY A 41 3.98 16.31 15.46
C GLY A 41 4.45 15.18 16.37
N LEU A 42 3.51 14.61 17.13
CA LEU A 42 3.77 13.51 18.08
C LEU A 42 4.29 12.24 17.39
N ILE A 43 3.94 12.05 16.11
CA ILE A 43 4.35 10.89 15.31
C ILE A 43 5.06 11.41 14.07
N ALA A 44 6.31 10.98 13.88
CA ALA A 44 7.05 11.23 12.66
C ALA A 44 6.48 10.35 11.53
N VAL A 45 5.79 10.97 10.57
CA VAL A 45 5.23 10.29 9.40
C VAL A 45 5.71 11.01 8.14
N LEU A 46 6.20 10.26 7.16
CA LEU A 46 6.54 10.81 5.85
C LEU A 46 5.31 11.46 5.20
N LYS A 47 5.53 12.59 4.53
CA LYS A 47 4.52 13.22 3.69
C LYS A 47 4.10 12.25 2.57
N PRO A 48 2.84 12.32 2.10
CA PRO A 48 2.38 11.45 1.03
C PRO A 48 3.28 11.54 -0.21
N PHE A 49 3.67 10.38 -0.73
CA PHE A 49 4.41 10.25 -1.98
C PHE A 49 3.68 9.28 -2.91
N LYS A 50 3.95 9.39 -4.21
CA LYS A 50 3.30 8.56 -5.22
C LYS A 50 4.12 7.31 -5.50
N VAL A 51 3.42 6.20 -5.68
CA VAL A 51 3.96 4.91 -6.10
C VAL A 51 3.01 4.31 -7.13
N ASP A 52 3.53 3.45 -7.99
CA ASP A 52 2.71 2.66 -8.90
C ASP A 52 2.55 1.24 -8.34
N PHE A 53 1.30 0.87 -8.03
CA PHE A 53 0.93 -0.46 -7.56
C PHE A 53 0.24 -1.21 -8.69
N ARG A 54 0.89 -2.27 -9.17
CA ARG A 54 0.33 -3.15 -10.20
C ARG A 54 0.02 -4.50 -9.60
N LEU A 55 -1.20 -4.98 -9.78
CA LEU A 55 -1.55 -6.34 -9.41
C LEU A 55 -0.70 -7.31 -10.22
N ARG A 56 -0.06 -8.27 -9.54
CA ARG A 56 0.82 -9.24 -10.20
C ARG A 56 0.08 -10.14 -11.18
N SER A 57 -1.14 -10.54 -10.82
CA SER A 57 -1.95 -11.39 -11.67
C SER A 57 -3.46 -11.33 -11.31
N PRO A 58 -4.34 -11.79 -12.21
CA PRO A 58 -5.76 -11.93 -11.93
C PRO A 58 -6.07 -12.83 -10.72
N GLU A 59 -5.26 -13.85 -10.46
CA GLU A 59 -5.41 -14.77 -9.33
C GLU A 59 -5.14 -14.06 -7.99
N HIS A 60 -4.08 -13.23 -7.94
CA HIS A 60 -3.79 -12.40 -6.76
C HIS A 60 -4.92 -11.41 -6.49
N LYS A 61 -5.51 -10.85 -7.56
CA LYS A 61 -6.70 -9.99 -7.46
C LYS A 61 -7.87 -10.75 -6.86
N ALA A 62 -8.19 -11.93 -7.39
CA ALA A 62 -9.33 -12.73 -6.93
C ALA A 62 -9.24 -13.06 -5.43
N VAL A 63 -8.06 -13.48 -4.96
CA VAL A 63 -7.82 -13.74 -3.53
C VAL A 63 -7.98 -12.47 -2.70
N SER A 64 -7.39 -11.35 -3.15
CA SER A 64 -7.46 -10.07 -2.43
C SER A 64 -8.91 -9.58 -2.28
N PHE A 65 -9.71 -9.71 -3.32
CA PHE A 65 -11.12 -9.30 -3.32
C PHE A 65 -11.98 -10.21 -2.44
N ARG A 66 -11.77 -11.54 -2.48
CA ARG A 66 -12.45 -12.49 -1.59
C ARG A 66 -12.16 -12.18 -0.12
N ASP A 67 -10.90 -11.93 0.21
CA ASP A 67 -10.49 -11.60 1.58
C ASP A 67 -11.06 -10.25 2.04
N MET A 68 -11.13 -9.27 1.12
CA MET A 68 -11.78 -7.97 1.37
C MET A 68 -13.26 -8.15 1.67
N GLU A 69 -13.99 -8.91 0.85
CA GLU A 69 -15.42 -9.17 1.02
C GLU A 69 -15.73 -9.83 2.37
N ALA A 70 -14.95 -10.85 2.75
CA ALA A 70 -15.07 -11.50 4.05
C ALA A 70 -14.79 -10.53 5.22
N SER A 71 -13.84 -9.61 5.05
CA SER A 71 -13.52 -8.58 6.04
C SER A 71 -14.63 -7.53 6.15
N MET A 72 -15.18 -7.09 5.02
CA MET A 72 -16.29 -6.13 4.96
C MET A 72 -17.54 -6.65 5.64
N GLU A 73 -17.88 -7.94 5.47
CA GLU A 73 -19.00 -8.56 6.18
C GLU A 73 -18.86 -8.48 7.70
N THR A 74 -17.63 -8.53 8.20
CA THR A 74 -17.37 -8.34 9.64
C THR A 74 -17.49 -6.87 10.05
N LEU A 75 -16.96 -5.95 9.24
CA LEU A 75 -16.99 -4.51 9.52
C LEU A 75 -18.40 -3.94 9.48
N ARG A 76 -19.28 -4.47 8.61
CA ARG A 76 -20.68 -4.03 8.45
C ARG A 76 -21.52 -4.11 9.73
N LYS A 77 -21.05 -4.85 10.74
CA LYS A 77 -21.70 -4.95 12.06
C LYS A 77 -21.45 -3.72 12.94
N TYR A 78 -20.51 -2.86 12.55
CA TYR A 78 -20.06 -1.68 13.28
C TYR A 78 -20.32 -0.37 12.51
N GLU A 79 -20.92 -0.45 11.32
CA GLU A 79 -21.47 0.67 10.55
C GLU A 79 -22.96 0.83 10.84
#